data_AF-A0A4R0RVB1-F1
#
_entry.id   AF-A0A4R0RVB1-F1
#
_cell.length_a   1.000
_cell.length_b   1.000
_cell.length_c   1.000
_cell.angle_alpha   90.00
_cell.angle_beta   90.00
_cell.angle_gamma   90.00
#
_symmetry.space_group_name_H-M   'P 1'
#
loop_
_entity.id
_entity.type
_entity.pdbx_description
1 polymer ?
#
loop_
_entity_poly.entity_id
_entity_poly.type
_entity_poly.pdbx_seq_one_letter_code
_entity_poly.pdbx_strand_id
1 'polypeptide(L)'
;MQFHALGCKSKISAGPSNTQAVKSASSNPARSAEPVTAGTKRKATRTDTFANNLEPPSKRRETYAATAPLPTGPMQTTIDHSSPYQNISEDDSEPMPCSFSQPGLPGSDVLEFISKLPSISSDDPGNSGLFAALGRAGIRAQKDLDLLCEKEDKARKRLKKHGVDHIQWIVVRYSLPVPSHSRSEASNNKTKETSGDTQKFLEKRQLEYLSPIVGRLRFTPSDLKRLARSGDVWPMIKTYLLSQHFTFVDYLSFKRGILALRKILDPKSVSVSSDALQSFVDEHVEGAMKDCVKAALGRIGVDNLEALDQLSVASDMQMDTVLDMLSQEGLRWLECKAVREGLVKRTRKVKAEA
;
A
#
# COMPACT_ATOMS: atom_id res chain seq x y z
N MET A 1 60.78 20.89 10.42
CA MET A 1 61.53 20.43 9.24
C MET A 1 61.04 19.03 8.86
N GLN A 2 60.98 18.80 7.55
CA GLN A 2 61.01 17.51 6.83
C GLN A 2 59.75 16.63 6.81
N PHE A 3 59.07 16.75 5.67
CA PHE A 3 58.27 15.74 4.97
C PHE A 3 59.11 14.50 4.62
N HIS A 4 58.47 13.33 4.59
CA HIS A 4 58.89 12.25 3.68
C HIS A 4 57.66 11.58 3.06
N ALA A 5 57.47 11.87 1.77
CA ALA A 5 56.78 11.01 0.83
C ALA A 5 57.78 9.98 0.30
N LEU A 6 57.35 8.75 0.07
CA LEU A 6 58.03 7.79 -0.79
C LEU A 6 56.99 7.19 -1.74
N GLY A 7 57.07 7.62 -3.00
CA GLY A 7 56.64 6.83 -4.13
C GLY A 7 57.85 6.12 -4.76
N CYS A 8 57.59 5.02 -5.47
CA CYS A 8 58.34 4.46 -6.61
C CYS A 8 57.76 3.04 -6.87
N LYS A 9 57.66 2.48 -8.07
CA LYS A 9 57.79 2.94 -9.47
C LYS A 9 57.35 1.75 -10.35
N SER A 10 56.91 2.09 -11.55
CA SER A 10 56.36 1.27 -12.63
C SER A 10 57.37 0.39 -13.39
N LYS A 11 56.88 -0.62 -14.11
CA LYS A 11 57.33 -1.14 -15.45
C LYS A 11 56.09 -1.76 -16.13
N ILE A 12 55.46 -1.23 -17.18
CA ILE A 12 55.81 -1.07 -18.61
C ILE A 12 56.27 -2.36 -19.30
N SER A 13 55.46 -2.86 -20.23
CA SER A 13 55.90 -3.40 -21.53
C SER A 13 54.83 -3.17 -22.61
N ALA A 14 55.27 -2.64 -23.76
CA ALA A 14 54.52 -2.29 -24.98
C ALA A 14 54.09 -3.55 -25.78
N GLY A 15 53.00 -3.56 -26.55
CA GLY A 15 52.76 -2.98 -27.88
C GLY A 15 52.49 -4.13 -28.90
N PRO A 16 52.00 -3.93 -30.15
CA PRO A 16 51.78 -2.68 -30.89
C PRO A 16 50.41 -2.50 -31.61
N SER A 17 50.06 -1.23 -31.79
CA SER A 17 49.60 -0.52 -32.99
C SER A 17 48.77 -1.22 -34.09
N ASN A 18 47.59 -0.64 -34.39
CA ASN A 18 47.40 -0.04 -35.71
C ASN A 18 46.44 1.17 -35.71
N THR A 19 46.92 2.24 -36.33
CA THR A 19 46.31 3.53 -36.72
C THR A 19 45.15 3.35 -37.72
N GLN A 20 44.12 4.18 -37.74
CA GLN A 20 44.14 5.51 -38.40
C GLN A 20 43.06 6.47 -37.88
N ALA A 21 43.49 7.74 -37.83
CA ALA A 21 42.76 8.96 -37.50
C ALA A 21 41.85 9.43 -38.67
N VAL A 22 40.95 10.40 -38.46
CA VAL A 22 41.02 11.83 -38.88
C VAL A 22 39.55 12.23 -39.20
N LYS A 23 38.92 13.37 -38.90
CA LYS A 23 39.29 14.69 -38.36
C LYS A 23 38.04 15.38 -37.78
N SER A 24 38.33 16.32 -36.90
CA SER A 24 37.53 17.36 -36.27
C SER A 24 36.85 18.35 -37.24
N ALA A 25 35.78 19.02 -36.78
CA ALA A 25 35.67 20.48 -36.88
C ALA A 25 34.67 21.05 -35.85
N SER A 26 35.15 22.06 -35.13
CA SER A 26 34.48 22.97 -34.22
C SER A 26 33.91 24.16 -34.98
N SER A 27 32.76 24.72 -34.56
CA SER A 27 32.56 26.18 -34.45
C SER A 27 31.17 26.54 -33.90
N ASN A 28 31.18 27.27 -32.79
CA ASN A 28 30.24 28.33 -32.38
C ASN A 28 31.07 29.64 -32.46
N PRO A 29 30.55 30.90 -32.30
CA PRO A 29 29.20 31.39 -31.91
C PRO A 29 28.72 32.67 -32.67
N ALA A 30 27.49 33.14 -32.41
CA ALA A 30 27.05 34.57 -32.33
C ALA A 30 25.55 34.63 -31.94
N ARG A 31 25.11 35.18 -30.80
CA ARG A 31 24.96 36.59 -30.36
C ARG A 31 23.87 37.38 -31.11
N SER A 32 22.73 37.67 -30.45
CA SER A 32 22.27 39.03 -30.07
C SER A 32 20.75 39.22 -29.93
N ALA A 33 20.41 39.98 -28.87
CA ALA A 33 19.36 41.00 -28.75
C ALA A 33 17.89 40.61 -28.43
N GLU A 34 17.48 40.95 -27.19
CA GLU A 34 16.15 41.52 -26.86
C GLU A 34 16.05 42.98 -27.38
N PRO A 35 14.86 43.61 -27.49
CA PRO A 35 14.25 44.29 -26.33
C PRO A 35 12.69 44.35 -26.25
N VAL A 36 12.20 44.32 -25.00
CA VAL A 36 11.19 45.19 -24.32
C VAL A 36 10.06 45.88 -25.12
N THR A 37 8.81 45.72 -24.65
CA THR A 37 7.85 46.80 -24.23
C THR A 37 6.54 46.18 -23.66
N ALA A 38 6.20 46.44 -22.39
CA ALA A 38 5.13 47.36 -21.91
C ALA A 38 3.72 47.06 -22.47
N GLY A 39 2.62 46.90 -21.73
CA GLY A 39 2.25 47.19 -20.35
C GLY A 39 0.78 47.65 -20.38
N THR A 40 -0.11 47.14 -19.51
CA THR A 40 -1.32 47.89 -19.13
C THR A 40 -1.80 47.51 -17.74
N LYS A 41 -1.71 48.50 -16.84
CA LYS A 41 -2.35 48.57 -15.53
C LYS A 41 -3.86 48.71 -15.71
N ARG A 42 -4.67 48.06 -14.88
CA ARG A 42 -5.91 48.66 -14.36
C ARG A 42 -6.04 48.38 -12.86
N LYS A 43 -6.54 49.40 -12.18
CA LYS A 43 -6.44 49.73 -10.76
C LYS A 43 -7.85 49.79 -10.17
N ALA A 44 -7.99 49.20 -8.98
CA ALA A 44 -8.85 49.51 -7.82
C ALA A 44 -10.36 49.80 -7.95
N THR A 45 -11.13 49.17 -7.07
CA THR A 45 -11.90 49.74 -5.90
C THR A 45 -12.60 48.54 -5.23
N ARG A 46 -12.34 48.11 -3.98
CA ARG A 46 -12.50 48.67 -2.62
C ARG A 46 -13.94 49.12 -2.30
N THR A 47 -14.61 48.38 -1.41
CA THR A 47 -15.22 48.76 -0.10
C THR A 47 -16.04 47.56 0.40
N ASP A 48 -15.64 46.92 1.50
CA ASP A 48 -16.05 47.18 2.89
C ASP A 48 -17.51 46.80 3.17
N THR A 49 -17.73 45.94 4.17
CA THR A 49 -18.58 46.20 5.36
C THR A 49 -19.10 44.88 5.98
N PHE A 50 -18.68 44.63 7.25
CA PHE A 50 -19.42 44.10 8.43
C PHE A 50 -20.55 43.07 8.23
N ALA A 51 -20.86 42.12 9.12
CA ALA A 51 -20.38 41.70 10.44
C ALA A 51 -21.18 40.44 10.82
N ASN A 52 -20.65 39.69 11.78
CA ASN A 52 -21.35 38.96 12.86
C ASN A 52 -22.71 38.31 12.55
N ASN A 53 -22.77 36.99 12.68
CA ASN A 53 -23.62 36.36 13.70
C ASN A 53 -23.13 34.95 14.01
N LEU A 54 -22.51 34.82 15.19
CA LEU A 54 -22.29 33.57 15.91
C LEU A 54 -23.58 33.29 16.70
N GLU A 55 -24.29 32.23 16.35
CA GLU A 55 -25.33 31.64 17.21
C GLU A 55 -24.85 30.27 17.71
N PRO A 56 -24.78 30.04 19.03
CA PRO A 56 -24.49 28.72 19.59
C PRO A 56 -25.78 27.89 19.78
N PRO A 57 -25.73 26.55 19.61
CA PRO A 57 -26.89 25.71 19.83
C PRO A 57 -27.22 25.53 21.32
N SER A 58 -28.53 25.51 21.59
CA SER A 58 -29.14 25.39 22.91
C SER A 58 -28.90 24.04 23.58
N LYS A 59 -28.59 24.11 24.88
CA LYS A 59 -28.56 23.00 25.83
C LYS A 59 -29.97 22.38 25.96
N ARG A 60 -30.11 21.08 25.66
CA ARG A 60 -31.31 20.31 26.05
C ARG A 60 -30.96 19.27 27.12
N ARG A 61 -31.83 19.28 28.10
CA ARG A 61 -31.80 18.77 29.46
C ARG A 61 -31.96 17.24 29.52
N GLU A 62 -31.26 16.63 30.46
CA GLU A 62 -31.45 15.26 30.94
C GLU A 62 -32.85 15.08 31.56
N THR A 63 -33.42 13.88 31.41
CA THR A 63 -34.48 13.38 32.30
C THR A 63 -34.24 11.91 32.61
N TYR A 64 -34.46 11.57 33.87
CA TYR A 64 -34.08 10.37 34.60
C TYR A 64 -35.08 9.19 34.45
N ALA A 65 -34.55 8.01 34.79
CA ALA A 65 -35.18 6.88 35.50
C ALA A 65 -36.19 5.99 34.76
N ALA A 66 -35.99 4.67 34.76
CA ALA A 66 -36.37 3.77 35.86
C ALA A 66 -36.12 2.30 35.46
N THR A 67 -36.28 1.40 36.42
CA THR A 67 -35.56 0.12 36.58
C THR A 67 -36.52 -1.07 36.57
N ALA A 68 -36.12 -2.17 35.89
CA ALA A 68 -36.47 -3.60 36.10
C ALA A 68 -37.94 -4.09 35.86
N PRO A 69 -38.25 -5.42 35.84
CA PRO A 69 -37.42 -6.64 35.96
C PRO A 69 -37.68 -7.77 34.90
N LEU A 70 -36.84 -8.83 34.98
CA LEU A 70 -36.96 -10.17 34.36
C LEU A 70 -38.30 -10.89 34.63
N PRO A 71 -38.57 -11.95 33.84
CA PRO A 71 -38.86 -13.24 34.45
C PRO A 71 -38.09 -14.43 33.84
N THR A 72 -37.73 -15.35 34.74
CA THR A 72 -37.22 -16.72 34.55
C THR A 72 -38.33 -17.71 34.14
N GLY A 73 -38.01 -18.68 33.28
CA GLY A 73 -38.71 -19.99 33.28
C GLY A 73 -38.65 -20.79 31.97
N PRO A 74 -38.55 -22.13 32.01
CA PRO A 74 -37.81 -22.94 31.02
C PRO A 74 -38.70 -23.72 30.03
N MET A 75 -38.15 -24.16 28.90
CA MET A 75 -38.49 -25.47 28.31
C MET A 75 -37.51 -25.90 27.19
N GLN A 76 -37.03 -27.14 27.31
CA GLN A 76 -36.33 -27.91 26.27
C GLN A 76 -37.33 -28.33 25.18
N THR A 77 -36.89 -28.31 23.92
CA THR A 77 -37.19 -29.40 22.98
C THR A 77 -36.15 -29.44 21.87
N THR A 78 -35.60 -30.64 21.70
CA THR A 78 -34.76 -31.16 20.63
C THR A 78 -35.44 -31.08 19.26
N ILE A 79 -34.74 -30.58 18.23
CA ILE A 79 -34.97 -30.99 16.84
C ILE A 79 -33.60 -31.16 16.17
N ASP A 80 -33.34 -32.41 15.80
CA ASP A 80 -32.26 -32.86 14.94
C ASP A 80 -32.33 -32.19 13.56
N HIS A 81 -31.23 -31.56 13.14
CA HIS A 81 -30.96 -31.28 11.74
C HIS A 81 -29.80 -32.17 11.29
N SER A 82 -30.17 -33.24 10.59
CA SER A 82 -29.31 -34.03 9.74
C SER A 82 -28.92 -33.25 8.49
N SER A 83 -27.62 -32.98 8.30
CA SER A 83 -26.99 -32.94 6.98
C SER A 83 -25.47 -33.08 7.10
N PRO A 84 -24.79 -33.85 6.21
CA PRO A 84 -23.48 -34.40 6.44
C PRO A 84 -22.38 -33.56 5.78
N TYR A 85 -21.46 -33.03 6.58
CA TYR A 85 -20.10 -32.75 6.12
C TYR A 85 -19.14 -33.57 6.97
N GLN A 86 -18.67 -34.66 6.36
CA GLN A 86 -17.72 -35.57 6.96
C GLN A 86 -16.43 -34.86 7.34
N ASN A 87 -16.04 -35.14 8.58
CA ASN A 87 -14.72 -35.03 9.17
C ASN A 87 -13.56 -35.12 8.18
N ILE A 88 -12.75 -34.07 8.14
CA ILE A 88 -11.30 -34.26 8.08
C ILE A 88 -10.84 -34.15 9.53
N SER A 89 -10.81 -35.30 10.21
CA SER A 89 -10.10 -35.46 11.47
C SER A 89 -8.61 -35.49 11.16
N GLU A 90 -7.95 -34.35 11.23
CA GLU A 90 -6.52 -34.32 11.56
C GLU A 90 -6.42 -34.31 13.08
N ASP A 91 -6.45 -35.52 13.64
CA ASP A 91 -6.01 -35.81 14.99
C ASP A 91 -4.48 -35.69 14.99
N ASP A 92 -4.00 -34.55 15.49
CA ASP A 92 -2.62 -34.40 15.95
C ASP A 92 -2.70 -33.78 17.35
N SER A 93 -3.20 -34.61 18.26
CA SER A 93 -3.34 -34.34 19.69
C SER A 93 -1.99 -34.40 20.39
N GLU A 94 -1.19 -33.34 20.26
CA GLU A 94 -0.29 -32.94 21.35
C GLU A 94 -0.84 -31.68 22.02
N PRO A 95 -1.26 -31.72 23.31
CA PRO A 95 -1.54 -30.52 24.07
C PRO A 95 -0.21 -29.86 24.46
N MET A 96 0.49 -29.30 23.48
CA MET A 96 1.60 -28.39 23.77
C MET A 96 1.04 -27.14 24.45
N PRO A 97 1.69 -26.60 25.50
CA PRO A 97 1.19 -25.45 26.23
C PRO A 97 1.06 -24.27 25.27
N CYS A 98 -0.19 -23.90 24.96
CA CYS A 98 -0.50 -22.69 24.22
C CYS A 98 -0.03 -21.52 25.06
N SER A 99 1.12 -20.93 24.70
CA SER A 99 1.77 -19.85 25.45
C SER A 99 0.99 -18.52 25.46
N PHE A 100 -0.19 -18.47 24.86
CA PHE A 100 -1.07 -17.32 24.94
C PHE A 100 -2.11 -17.54 26.03
N SER A 101 -2.25 -16.54 26.89
CA SER A 101 -3.17 -16.55 28.03
C SER A 101 -4.62 -16.83 27.60
N GLN A 102 -5.48 -17.14 28.59
CA GLN A 102 -6.93 -17.19 28.35
C GLN A 102 -7.45 -15.82 27.85
N PRO A 103 -8.55 -15.81 27.07
CA PRO A 103 -9.18 -14.57 26.62
C PRO A 103 -9.40 -13.58 27.77
N GLY A 104 -9.23 -12.29 27.51
CA GLY A 104 -9.44 -11.26 28.52
C GLY A 104 -9.23 -9.85 27.97
N LEU A 105 -9.49 -8.84 28.80
CA LEU A 105 -9.27 -7.45 28.43
C LEU A 105 -7.75 -7.20 28.24
N PRO A 106 -7.32 -6.62 27.10
CA PRO A 106 -5.94 -6.20 26.94
C PRO A 106 -5.58 -5.06 27.89
N GLY A 107 -4.35 -5.09 28.39
CA GLY A 107 -3.79 -4.05 29.26
C GLY A 107 -3.31 -2.81 28.50
N SER A 108 -2.74 -1.88 29.25
CA SER A 108 -2.23 -0.59 28.74
C SER A 108 -1.19 -0.74 27.64
N ASP A 109 -0.28 -1.71 27.74
CA ASP A 109 0.80 -1.90 26.75
C ASP A 109 0.22 -2.27 25.36
N VAL A 110 -0.81 -3.12 25.36
CA VAL A 110 -1.49 -3.55 24.13
C VAL A 110 -2.32 -2.41 23.54
N LEU A 111 -2.95 -1.59 24.40
CA LEU A 111 -3.64 -0.38 23.98
C LEU A 111 -2.67 0.64 23.36
N GLU A 112 -1.53 0.88 24.01
CA GLU A 112 -0.49 1.77 23.50
C GLU A 112 0.06 1.27 22.15
N PHE A 113 0.33 -0.03 22.04
CA PHE A 113 0.74 -0.65 20.78
C PHE A 113 -0.29 -0.41 19.67
N ILE A 114 -1.57 -0.68 19.93
CA ILE A 114 -2.65 -0.50 18.96
C ILE A 114 -2.83 0.97 18.56
N SER A 115 -2.70 1.90 19.51
CA SER A 115 -2.84 3.33 19.26
C SER A 115 -1.79 3.88 18.29
N LYS A 116 -0.66 3.20 18.14
CA LYS A 116 0.42 3.54 17.20
C LYS A 116 0.24 2.89 15.82
N LEU A 117 -0.73 1.96 15.67
CA LEU A 117 -1.00 1.33 14.39
C LEU A 117 -1.81 2.27 13.49
N PRO A 118 -1.53 2.30 12.18
CA PRO A 118 -2.40 2.99 11.25
C PRO A 118 -3.78 2.34 11.26
N SER A 119 -4.83 3.15 11.36
CA SER A 119 -6.18 2.64 11.09
C SER A 119 -6.34 2.40 9.60
N ILE A 120 -6.53 1.14 9.23
CA ILE A 120 -6.66 0.70 7.85
C ILE A 120 -8.11 0.45 7.44
N SER A 121 -9.05 0.46 8.39
CA SER A 121 -10.48 0.29 8.15
C SER A 121 -11.20 1.62 8.38
N SER A 122 -11.99 2.07 7.40
CA SER A 122 -12.84 3.25 7.53
C SER A 122 -13.84 3.12 8.69
N ASP A 123 -14.26 1.89 8.96
CA ASP A 123 -15.31 1.58 9.93
C ASP A 123 -14.73 1.41 11.34
N ASP A 124 -13.40 1.43 11.48
CA ASP A 124 -12.70 1.29 12.77
C ASP A 124 -11.51 2.27 12.90
N PRO A 125 -11.78 3.59 12.96
CA PRO A 125 -10.73 4.62 13.02
C PRO A 125 -9.83 4.51 14.26
N GLY A 126 -10.29 3.84 15.32
CA GLY A 126 -9.54 3.62 16.56
C GLY A 126 -8.93 2.23 16.72
N ASN A 127 -9.00 1.35 15.70
CA ASN A 127 -8.58 -0.06 15.81
C ASN A 127 -9.23 -0.79 17.01
N SER A 128 -10.46 -0.39 17.39
CA SER A 128 -11.22 -0.95 18.51
C SER A 128 -11.63 -2.41 18.28
N GLY A 129 -11.94 -2.77 17.04
CA GLY A 129 -12.20 -4.14 16.63
C GLY A 129 -10.95 -5.01 16.75
N LEU A 130 -9.79 -4.46 16.35
CA LEU A 130 -8.50 -5.11 16.52
C LEU A 130 -8.15 -5.28 18.01
N PHE A 131 -8.36 -4.25 18.83
CA PHE A 131 -8.18 -4.31 20.28
C PHE A 131 -8.99 -5.43 20.92
N ALA A 132 -10.28 -5.50 20.60
CA ALA A 132 -11.15 -6.57 21.08
C ALA A 132 -10.70 -7.97 20.57
N ALA A 133 -10.25 -8.07 19.32
CA ALA A 133 -9.78 -9.31 18.74
C ALA A 133 -8.49 -9.83 19.41
N LEU A 134 -7.54 -8.94 19.71
CA LEU A 134 -6.33 -9.28 20.47
C LEU A 134 -6.68 -9.80 21.87
N GLY A 135 -7.63 -9.15 22.56
CA GLY A 135 -8.11 -9.59 23.88
C GLY A 135 -8.77 -10.97 23.83
N ARG A 136 -9.62 -11.22 22.83
CA ARG A 136 -10.21 -12.56 22.59
C ARG A 136 -9.17 -13.62 22.29
N ALA A 137 -8.06 -13.25 21.65
CA ALA A 137 -6.94 -14.14 21.41
C ALA A 137 -6.05 -14.37 22.64
N GLY A 138 -6.30 -13.66 23.74
CA GLY A 138 -5.51 -13.76 24.97
C GLY A 138 -4.23 -12.94 24.96
N ILE A 139 -4.13 -11.94 24.07
CA ILE A 139 -3.01 -10.98 24.02
C ILE A 139 -3.34 -9.83 24.97
N ARG A 140 -2.69 -9.79 26.14
CA ARG A 140 -3.09 -8.90 27.23
C ARG A 140 -1.97 -8.01 27.76
N ALA A 141 -0.72 -8.39 27.60
CA ALA A 141 0.42 -7.62 28.07
C ALA A 141 1.55 -7.61 27.04
N GLN A 142 2.58 -6.79 27.26
CA GLN A 142 3.75 -6.72 26.38
C GLN A 142 4.35 -8.09 26.06
N LYS A 143 4.49 -8.97 27.06
CA LYS A 143 4.99 -10.35 26.88
C LYS A 143 4.21 -11.15 25.84
N ASP A 144 2.90 -10.90 25.71
CA ASP A 144 2.05 -11.61 24.75
C ASP A 144 2.28 -11.06 23.33
N LEU A 145 2.60 -9.77 23.19
CA LEU A 145 3.04 -9.16 21.92
C LEU A 145 4.41 -9.71 21.51
N ASP A 146 5.34 -9.86 22.46
CA ASP A 146 6.66 -10.44 22.18
C ASP A 146 6.54 -11.89 21.66
N LEU A 147 5.59 -12.67 22.21
CA LEU A 147 5.27 -14.01 21.73
C LEU A 147 4.70 -14.03 20.30
N LEU A 148 4.05 -12.95 19.84
CA LEU A 148 3.62 -12.84 18.44
C LEU A 148 4.83 -12.78 17.49
N CYS A 149 5.94 -12.15 17.93
CA CYS A 149 7.19 -12.10 17.16
C CYS A 149 7.85 -13.48 17.06
N GLU A 150 7.90 -14.21 18.17
CA GLU A 150 8.61 -15.49 18.25
C GLU A 150 7.91 -16.63 17.50
N LYS A 151 6.57 -16.59 17.45
CA LYS A 151 5.73 -17.69 16.93
C LYS A 151 4.79 -17.22 15.82
N GLU A 152 5.34 -16.51 14.83
CA GLU A 152 4.61 -15.82 13.76
C GLU A 152 3.47 -16.66 13.13
N ASP A 153 3.75 -17.89 12.68
CA ASP A 153 2.76 -18.73 12.02
C ASP A 153 1.63 -19.19 12.96
N LYS A 154 1.97 -19.54 14.21
CA LYS A 154 0.99 -19.95 15.22
C LYS A 154 0.15 -18.75 15.66
N ALA A 155 0.79 -17.60 15.85
CA ALA A 155 0.16 -16.31 16.15
C ALA A 155 -0.84 -15.92 15.07
N ARG A 156 -0.44 -15.95 13.79
CA ARG A 156 -1.33 -15.68 12.66
C ARG A 156 -2.57 -16.57 12.66
N LYS A 157 -2.41 -17.89 12.82
CA LYS A 157 -3.54 -18.84 12.85
C LYS A 157 -4.50 -18.51 14.00
N ARG A 158 -3.95 -18.21 15.18
CA ARG A 158 -4.74 -17.86 16.37
C ARG A 158 -5.49 -16.54 16.19
N LEU A 159 -4.81 -15.48 15.79
CA LEU A 159 -5.42 -14.16 15.56
C LEU A 159 -6.52 -14.23 14.50
N LYS A 160 -6.29 -14.98 13.42
CA LYS A 160 -7.31 -15.24 12.40
C LYS A 160 -8.57 -15.90 12.98
N LYS A 161 -8.42 -16.87 13.89
CA LYS A 161 -9.56 -17.52 14.57
C LYS A 161 -10.39 -16.53 15.40
N HIS A 162 -9.79 -15.44 15.85
CA HIS A 162 -10.45 -14.42 16.69
C HIS A 162 -10.89 -13.16 15.93
N GLY A 163 -10.87 -13.23 14.59
CA GLY A 163 -11.41 -12.17 13.73
C GLY A 163 -10.40 -11.12 13.29
N VAL A 164 -9.10 -11.36 13.46
CA VAL A 164 -8.06 -10.50 12.86
C VAL A 164 -7.90 -10.88 11.40
N ASP A 165 -8.14 -9.93 10.50
CA ASP A 165 -7.98 -10.15 9.07
C ASP A 165 -6.50 -10.24 8.65
N HIS A 166 -6.27 -10.58 7.39
CA HIS A 166 -4.90 -10.77 6.91
C HIS A 166 -4.09 -9.47 6.84
N ILE A 167 -4.71 -8.35 6.47
CA ILE A 167 -4.03 -7.05 6.34
C ILE A 167 -3.74 -6.50 7.74
N GLN A 168 -4.69 -6.58 8.66
CA GLN A 168 -4.50 -6.28 10.08
C GLN A 168 -3.33 -7.08 10.66
N TRP A 169 -3.22 -8.38 10.33
CA TRP A 169 -2.07 -9.17 10.74
C TRP A 169 -0.75 -8.62 10.18
N ILE A 170 -0.70 -8.21 8.91
CA ILE A 170 0.51 -7.62 8.30
C ILE A 170 0.90 -6.33 9.03
N VAL A 171 -0.08 -5.47 9.34
CA VAL A 171 0.14 -4.22 10.09
C VAL A 171 0.67 -4.53 11.49
N VAL A 172 0.02 -5.43 12.23
CA VAL A 172 0.47 -5.87 13.56
C VAL A 172 1.90 -6.40 13.48
N ARG A 173 2.18 -7.34 12.58
CA ARG A 173 3.51 -7.95 12.44
C ARG A 173 4.60 -6.91 12.13
N TYR A 174 4.29 -5.91 11.30
CA TYR A 174 5.24 -4.86 10.97
C TYR A 174 5.58 -3.99 12.18
N SER A 175 4.58 -3.63 12.98
CA SER A 175 4.75 -2.75 14.14
C SER A 175 5.29 -3.46 15.38
N LEU A 176 5.30 -4.80 15.39
CA LEU A 176 5.88 -5.56 16.47
C LEU A 176 7.40 -5.31 16.58
N PRO A 177 7.94 -5.15 17.81
CA PRO A 177 9.37 -4.91 18.01
C PRO A 177 10.16 -6.10 17.48
N VAL A 178 11.12 -5.83 16.58
CA VAL A 178 12.08 -6.86 16.15
C VAL A 178 12.90 -7.24 17.38
N PRO A 179 12.95 -8.53 17.77
CA PRO A 179 13.71 -8.94 18.94
C PRO A 179 15.19 -8.54 18.80
N SER A 180 15.62 -7.54 19.57
CA SER A 180 17.01 -7.07 19.56
C SER A 180 17.97 -8.05 20.24
N HIS A 181 17.45 -9.09 20.91
CA HIS A 181 18.21 -10.07 21.68
C HIS A 181 18.63 -11.33 20.90
N SER A 182 18.49 -11.29 19.58
CA SER A 182 18.87 -12.39 18.70
C SER A 182 20.13 -12.09 17.85
N ARG A 183 20.98 -11.19 18.37
CA ARG A 183 22.38 -11.01 17.97
C ARG A 183 23.29 -12.19 18.37
N SER A 184 22.76 -13.20 19.06
CA SER A 184 23.39 -14.51 19.13
C SER A 184 23.04 -15.31 17.87
N GLU A 185 24.07 -15.90 17.26
CA GLU A 185 24.22 -16.32 15.86
C GLU A 185 23.12 -17.18 15.21
N ALA A 186 22.10 -17.62 15.95
CA ALA A 186 21.01 -18.49 15.47
C ALA A 186 19.82 -17.76 14.81
N SER A 187 19.56 -16.49 15.11
CA SER A 187 18.38 -15.76 14.57
C SER A 187 18.70 -14.85 13.37
N ASN A 188 19.98 -14.56 13.16
CA ASN A 188 20.45 -13.94 11.92
C ASN A 188 20.17 -14.81 10.68
N ASN A 189 19.98 -16.12 10.85
CA ASN A 189 19.68 -17.02 9.74
C ASN A 189 18.20 -16.89 9.30
N LYS A 190 17.21 -16.96 10.21
CA LYS A 190 15.79 -16.91 9.81
C LYS A 190 15.35 -15.60 9.15
N THR A 191 15.84 -14.46 9.63
CA THR A 191 15.46 -13.14 9.08
C THR A 191 16.17 -12.85 7.74
N LYS A 192 17.43 -13.32 7.58
CA LYS A 192 18.13 -13.26 6.28
C LYS A 192 17.58 -14.29 5.28
N GLU A 193 17.16 -15.47 5.75
CA GLU A 193 16.50 -16.50 4.94
C GLU A 193 15.17 -15.98 4.40
N THR A 194 14.31 -15.38 5.23
CA THR A 194 13.04 -14.80 4.76
C THR A 194 13.26 -13.63 3.79
N SER A 195 14.26 -12.78 4.01
CA SER A 195 14.61 -11.71 3.05
C SER A 195 15.13 -12.27 1.73
N GLY A 196 15.99 -13.30 1.77
CA GLY A 196 16.54 -13.97 0.58
C GLY A 196 15.49 -14.74 -0.20
N ASP A 197 14.58 -15.43 0.48
CA ASP A 197 13.49 -16.17 -0.13
C ASP A 197 12.47 -15.25 -0.78
N THR A 198 12.21 -14.09 -0.16
CA THR A 198 11.33 -13.07 -0.72
C THR A 198 11.95 -12.45 -1.98
N GLN A 199 13.23 -12.11 -1.95
CA GLN A 199 13.94 -11.58 -3.13
C GLN A 199 13.94 -12.60 -4.28
N LYS A 200 14.30 -13.86 -4.02
CA LYS A 200 14.23 -14.95 -5.03
C LYS A 200 12.83 -15.16 -5.58
N PHE A 201 11.81 -15.02 -4.72
CA PHE A 201 10.41 -15.11 -5.14
C PHE A 201 10.04 -14.00 -6.12
N LEU A 202 10.47 -12.76 -5.86
CA LEU A 202 10.23 -11.63 -6.74
C LEU A 202 10.97 -11.79 -8.08
N GLU A 203 12.25 -12.19 -8.05
CA GLU A 203 13.08 -12.44 -9.24
C GLU A 203 12.49 -13.50 -10.15
N LYS A 204 12.10 -14.66 -9.58
CA LYS A 204 11.45 -15.74 -10.34
C LYS A 204 10.15 -15.32 -11.03
N ARG A 205 9.53 -14.23 -10.56
CA ARG A 205 8.26 -13.70 -11.07
C ARG A 205 8.41 -12.39 -11.84
N GLN A 206 9.64 -11.89 -12.03
CA GLN A 206 9.92 -10.60 -12.68
C GLN A 206 9.21 -9.43 -11.99
N LEU A 207 9.21 -9.43 -10.64
CA LEU A 207 8.57 -8.43 -9.77
C LEU A 207 9.59 -7.72 -8.86
N GLU A 208 10.85 -7.62 -9.28
CA GLU A 208 11.95 -7.05 -8.50
C GLU A 208 11.72 -5.59 -8.14
N TYR A 209 11.00 -4.85 -8.98
CA TYR A 209 10.61 -3.46 -8.72
C TYR A 209 9.73 -3.30 -7.47
N LEU A 210 9.14 -4.38 -6.95
CA LEU A 210 8.39 -4.38 -5.70
C LEU A 210 9.29 -4.50 -4.45
N SER A 211 10.57 -4.83 -4.62
CA SER A 211 11.51 -5.07 -3.52
C SER A 211 11.54 -3.95 -2.46
N PRO A 212 11.52 -2.64 -2.83
CA PRO A 212 11.48 -1.56 -1.84
C PRO A 212 10.24 -1.61 -0.93
N ILE A 213 9.06 -1.87 -1.49
CA ILE A 213 7.80 -1.94 -0.74
C ILE A 213 7.75 -3.23 0.07
N VAL A 214 8.07 -4.35 -0.56
CA VAL A 214 8.01 -5.69 0.03
C VAL A 214 9.00 -5.83 1.18
N GLY A 215 10.24 -5.36 0.99
CA GLY A 215 11.28 -5.38 2.02
C GLY A 215 10.95 -4.45 3.18
N ARG A 216 10.57 -3.19 2.89
CA ARG A 216 10.26 -2.21 3.93
C ARG A 216 9.06 -2.60 4.78
N LEU A 217 8.03 -3.18 4.19
CA LEU A 217 6.80 -3.61 4.90
C LEU A 217 6.81 -5.08 5.32
N ARG A 218 7.93 -5.77 5.09
CA ARG A 218 8.15 -7.17 5.48
C ARG A 218 7.07 -8.09 4.92
N PHE A 219 6.64 -7.88 3.68
CA PHE A 219 5.73 -8.81 3.00
C PHE A 219 6.46 -10.11 2.71
N THR A 220 5.85 -11.25 3.06
CA THR A 220 6.38 -12.57 2.71
C THR A 220 5.77 -13.05 1.39
N PRO A 221 6.37 -14.04 0.70
CA PRO A 221 5.78 -14.65 -0.49
C PRO A 221 4.35 -15.19 -0.26
N SER A 222 4.08 -15.68 0.95
CA SER A 222 2.76 -16.16 1.36
C SER A 222 1.73 -15.04 1.46
N ASP A 223 2.16 -13.84 1.87
CA ASP A 223 1.29 -12.67 1.93
C ASP A 223 0.97 -12.20 0.51
N LEU A 224 1.99 -12.05 -0.35
CA LEU A 224 1.81 -11.64 -1.75
C LEU A 224 0.86 -12.60 -2.51
N LYS A 225 1.01 -13.91 -2.33
CA LYS A 225 0.10 -14.92 -2.91
C LYS A 225 -1.32 -14.79 -2.39
N ARG A 226 -1.51 -14.42 -1.12
CA ARG A 226 -2.84 -14.27 -0.52
C ARG A 226 -3.49 -12.96 -0.98
N LEU A 227 -2.73 -11.88 -1.09
CA LEU A 227 -3.17 -10.63 -1.68
C LEU A 227 -3.63 -10.83 -3.11
N ALA A 228 -2.86 -11.56 -3.92
CA ALA A 228 -3.22 -11.87 -5.31
C ALA A 228 -4.56 -12.63 -5.45
N ARG A 229 -4.99 -13.35 -4.41
CA ARG A 229 -6.26 -14.09 -4.37
C ARG A 229 -7.43 -13.28 -3.78
N SER A 230 -7.16 -12.12 -3.19
CA SER A 230 -8.16 -11.32 -2.47
C SER A 230 -8.54 -10.10 -3.30
N GLY A 231 -9.82 -9.94 -3.63
CA GLY A 231 -10.31 -8.81 -4.45
C GLY A 231 -10.50 -7.52 -3.67
N ASP A 232 -10.93 -7.61 -2.41
CA ASP A 232 -11.50 -6.46 -1.68
C ASP A 232 -10.52 -5.81 -0.69
N VAL A 233 -9.23 -6.14 -0.79
CA VAL A 233 -8.20 -5.69 0.17
C VAL A 233 -7.54 -4.36 -0.22
N TRP A 234 -7.81 -3.86 -1.43
CA TRP A 234 -7.11 -2.70 -1.99
C TRP A 234 -7.26 -1.40 -1.20
N PRO A 235 -8.46 -1.03 -0.69
CA PRO A 235 -8.60 0.19 0.11
C PRO A 235 -7.75 0.16 1.39
N MET A 236 -7.71 -0.99 2.07
CA MET A 236 -6.90 -1.18 3.28
C MET A 236 -5.40 -1.12 2.97
N ILE A 237 -4.96 -1.78 1.89
CA ILE A 237 -3.56 -1.75 1.44
C ILE A 237 -3.14 -0.32 1.08
N LYS A 238 -3.97 0.41 0.34
CA LYS A 238 -3.71 1.81 -0.01
C LYS A 238 -3.50 2.65 1.24
N THR A 239 -4.43 2.58 2.18
CA THR A 239 -4.35 3.31 3.45
C THR A 239 -3.08 2.95 4.21
N TYR A 240 -2.75 1.67 4.27
CA TYR A 240 -1.53 1.21 4.92
C TYR A 240 -0.26 1.74 4.23
N LEU A 241 -0.13 1.62 2.91
CA LEU A 241 1.04 2.12 2.18
C LEU A 241 1.22 3.64 2.40
N LEU A 242 0.14 4.42 2.28
CA LEU A 242 0.19 5.86 2.49
C LEU A 242 0.60 6.22 3.93
N SER A 243 0.13 5.48 4.93
CA SER A 243 0.55 5.67 6.33
C SER A 243 2.04 5.41 6.57
N GLN A 244 2.68 4.65 5.68
CA GLN A 244 4.10 4.31 5.72
C GLN A 244 4.96 5.20 4.80
N HIS A 245 4.41 6.36 4.39
CA HIS A 245 5.06 7.35 3.53
C HIS A 245 5.36 6.87 2.11
N PHE A 246 4.66 5.84 1.62
CA PHE A 246 4.65 5.53 0.20
C PHE A 246 3.73 6.48 -0.56
N THR A 247 4.04 6.73 -1.82
CA THR A 247 3.22 7.56 -2.70
C THR A 247 2.07 6.75 -3.31
N PHE A 248 1.10 7.44 -3.90
CA PHE A 248 0.03 6.77 -4.65
C PHE A 248 0.58 5.97 -5.86
N VAL A 249 1.67 6.43 -6.47
CA VAL A 249 2.32 5.71 -7.58
C VAL A 249 2.98 4.42 -7.10
N ASP A 250 3.55 4.41 -5.89
CA ASP A 250 4.07 3.18 -5.26
C ASP A 250 2.93 2.19 -5.02
N TYR A 251 1.76 2.67 -4.58
CA TYR A 251 0.56 1.84 -4.46
C TYR A 251 0.11 1.25 -5.80
N LEU A 252 0.08 2.04 -6.87
CA LEU A 252 -0.26 1.53 -8.21
C LEU A 252 0.75 0.49 -8.68
N SER A 253 2.05 0.75 -8.49
CA SER A 253 3.12 -0.19 -8.83
C SER A 253 2.96 -1.51 -8.06
N PHE A 254 2.67 -1.42 -6.75
CA PHE A 254 2.39 -2.59 -5.92
C PHE A 254 1.16 -3.35 -6.39
N LYS A 255 0.03 -2.66 -6.60
CA LYS A 255 -1.21 -3.26 -7.08
C LYS A 255 -1.02 -3.94 -8.43
N ARG A 256 -0.38 -3.29 -9.40
CA ARG A 256 -0.01 -3.85 -10.71
C ARG A 256 0.76 -5.16 -10.56
N GLY A 257 1.80 -5.18 -9.71
CA GLY A 257 2.60 -6.39 -9.50
C GLY A 257 1.82 -7.55 -8.87
N ILE A 258 0.92 -7.26 -7.93
CA ILE A 258 0.04 -8.28 -7.35
C ILE A 258 -1.02 -8.76 -8.35
N LEU A 259 -1.55 -7.89 -9.22
CA LEU A 259 -2.45 -8.27 -10.31
C LEU A 259 -1.76 -9.15 -11.35
N ALA A 260 -0.49 -8.84 -11.68
CA ALA A 260 0.33 -9.72 -12.52
C ALA A 260 0.53 -11.09 -11.86
N LEU A 261 0.80 -11.12 -10.55
CA LEU A 261 0.88 -12.37 -9.79
C LEU A 261 -0.44 -13.14 -9.79
N ARG A 262 -1.59 -12.46 -9.72
CA ARG A 262 -2.92 -13.10 -9.81
C ARG A 262 -3.08 -13.85 -11.13
N LYS A 263 -2.72 -13.25 -12.25
CA LYS A 263 -2.78 -13.91 -13.58
C LYS A 263 -1.90 -15.16 -13.65
N ILE A 264 -0.74 -15.13 -13.00
CA ILE A 264 0.17 -16.28 -12.94
C ILE A 264 -0.41 -17.42 -12.08
N LEU A 265 -1.11 -17.08 -10.99
CA LEU A 265 -1.70 -18.06 -10.07
C LEU A 265 -3.06 -18.59 -10.54
N ASP A 266 -3.81 -17.77 -11.26
CA ASP A 266 -5.11 -18.08 -11.83
C ASP A 266 -5.25 -17.41 -13.21
N PRO A 267 -4.85 -18.11 -14.29
CA PRO A 267 -4.93 -17.58 -15.65
C PRO A 267 -6.35 -17.29 -16.13
N LYS A 268 -7.38 -17.86 -15.49
CA LYS A 268 -8.79 -17.64 -15.83
C LYS A 268 -9.37 -16.41 -15.15
N SER A 269 -8.60 -15.74 -14.28
CA SER A 269 -9.06 -14.53 -13.61
C SER A 269 -9.26 -13.39 -14.61
N VAL A 270 -10.52 -12.95 -14.75
CA VAL A 270 -10.89 -11.83 -15.61
C VAL A 270 -10.71 -10.53 -14.82
N SER A 271 -10.08 -9.52 -15.42
CA SER A 271 -10.01 -8.18 -14.84
C SER A 271 -11.40 -7.54 -14.89
N VAL A 272 -11.94 -7.18 -13.73
CA VAL A 272 -13.21 -6.46 -13.65
C VAL A 272 -13.01 -5.07 -14.24
N SER A 273 -13.79 -4.77 -15.28
CA SER A 273 -13.80 -3.48 -15.96
C SER A 273 -14.77 -2.55 -15.22
N SER A 274 -14.34 -1.32 -14.93
CA SER A 274 -15.16 -0.36 -14.18
C SER A 274 -15.89 0.60 -15.12
N ASP A 275 -17.14 0.91 -14.81
CA ASP A 275 -17.97 1.86 -15.55
C ASP A 275 -17.39 3.29 -15.50
N ALA A 276 -16.71 3.63 -14.41
CA ALA A 276 -16.00 4.90 -14.26
C ALA A 276 -14.82 5.02 -15.24
N LEU A 277 -14.07 3.93 -15.46
CA LEU A 277 -13.02 3.89 -16.48
C LEU A 277 -13.60 4.01 -17.87
N GLN A 278 -14.72 3.32 -18.14
CA GLN A 278 -15.38 3.40 -19.44
C GLN A 278 -15.76 4.84 -19.76
N SER A 279 -16.38 5.53 -18.81
CA SER A 279 -16.79 6.93 -18.95
C SER A 279 -15.60 7.86 -19.22
N PHE A 280 -14.50 7.71 -18.48
CA PHE A 280 -13.27 8.49 -18.70
C PHE A 280 -12.69 8.26 -20.12
N VAL A 281 -12.60 6.99 -20.53
CA VAL A 281 -12.06 6.62 -21.84
C VAL A 281 -12.97 7.13 -22.95
N ASP A 282 -14.29 7.03 -22.80
CA ASP A 282 -15.24 7.49 -23.80
C ASP A 282 -15.20 9.00 -24.04
N GLU A 283 -14.93 9.77 -22.98
CA GLU A 283 -14.87 11.22 -23.04
C GLU A 283 -13.55 11.77 -23.59
N HIS A 284 -12.45 11.03 -23.45
CA HIS A 284 -11.10 11.57 -23.63
C HIS A 284 -10.22 10.80 -24.62
N VAL A 285 -10.63 9.62 -25.06
CA VAL A 285 -9.87 8.80 -25.99
C VAL A 285 -10.70 8.57 -27.25
N GLU A 286 -10.18 8.93 -28.41
CA GLU A 286 -10.90 8.80 -29.68
C GLU A 286 -10.65 7.45 -30.37
N GLY A 287 -11.67 6.95 -31.08
CA GLY A 287 -11.53 5.84 -32.03
C GLY A 287 -11.17 4.49 -31.41
N ALA A 288 -10.42 3.68 -32.17
CA ALA A 288 -10.15 2.28 -31.87
C ALA A 288 -9.19 2.04 -30.67
N MET A 289 -8.57 3.09 -30.13
CA MET A 289 -7.62 2.98 -29.01
C MET A 289 -8.30 2.94 -27.63
N LYS A 290 -9.62 3.17 -27.55
CA LYS A 290 -10.38 3.16 -26.28
C LYS A 290 -10.19 1.87 -25.48
N ASP A 291 -10.39 0.72 -26.12
CA ASP A 291 -10.28 -0.58 -25.44
C ASP A 291 -8.85 -0.85 -24.95
N CYS A 292 -7.85 -0.45 -25.73
CA CYS A 292 -6.44 -0.57 -25.36
C CYS A 292 -6.12 0.26 -24.11
N VAL A 293 -6.53 1.53 -24.09
CA VAL A 293 -6.34 2.44 -22.96
C VAL A 293 -7.06 1.94 -21.72
N LYS A 294 -8.33 1.55 -21.86
CA LYS A 294 -9.13 1.02 -20.75
C LYS A 294 -8.46 -0.21 -20.13
N ALA A 295 -8.03 -1.14 -20.98
CA ALA A 295 -7.39 -2.37 -20.52
C ALA A 295 -6.03 -2.10 -19.85
N ALA A 296 -5.24 -1.17 -20.37
CA ALA A 296 -3.95 -0.80 -19.77
C ALA A 296 -4.12 -0.09 -18.41
N LEU A 297 -5.07 0.85 -18.29
CA LEU A 297 -5.41 1.49 -17.01
C LEU A 297 -5.83 0.45 -15.96
N GLY A 298 -6.67 -0.51 -16.36
CA GLY A 298 -7.06 -1.62 -15.48
C GLY A 298 -5.87 -2.51 -15.08
N ARG A 299 -4.92 -2.75 -15.97
CA ARG A 299 -3.72 -3.56 -15.68
C ARG A 299 -2.76 -2.88 -14.70
N ILE A 300 -2.60 -1.55 -14.77
CA ILE A 300 -1.81 -0.79 -13.79
C ILE A 300 -2.54 -0.56 -12.46
N GLY A 301 -3.79 -1.04 -12.33
CA GLY A 301 -4.55 -1.01 -11.07
C GLY A 301 -5.44 0.23 -10.89
N VAL A 302 -5.65 1.03 -11.94
CA VAL A 302 -6.63 2.12 -11.95
C VAL A 302 -7.96 1.50 -12.37
N ASP A 303 -8.86 1.30 -11.41
CA ASP A 303 -10.11 0.56 -11.59
C ASP A 303 -11.35 1.27 -11.04
N ASN A 304 -11.21 2.50 -10.55
CA ASN A 304 -12.35 3.27 -10.04
C ASN A 304 -12.13 4.77 -10.21
N LEU A 305 -13.20 5.52 -9.93
CA LEU A 305 -13.23 6.98 -10.04
C LEU A 305 -12.20 7.63 -9.11
N GLU A 306 -12.09 7.14 -7.87
CA GLU A 306 -11.17 7.66 -6.86
C GLU A 306 -9.70 7.56 -7.32
N ALA A 307 -9.32 6.45 -7.95
CA ALA A 307 -7.98 6.25 -8.50
C ALA A 307 -7.70 7.21 -9.67
N LEU A 308 -8.70 7.46 -10.53
CA LEU A 308 -8.60 8.46 -11.60
C LEU A 308 -8.45 9.88 -11.03
N ASP A 309 -9.20 10.21 -9.99
CA ASP A 309 -9.14 11.53 -9.33
C ASP A 309 -7.76 11.75 -8.70
N GLN A 310 -7.22 10.75 -8.00
CA GLN A 310 -5.88 10.84 -7.42
C GLN A 310 -4.78 10.93 -8.49
N LEU A 311 -4.92 10.23 -9.61
CA LEU A 311 -4.03 10.42 -10.75
C LEU A 311 -4.13 11.82 -11.34
N SER A 312 -5.33 12.40 -11.42
CA SER A 312 -5.54 13.72 -12.02
C SER A 312 -4.83 14.84 -11.25
N VAL A 313 -4.57 14.66 -9.96
CA VAL A 313 -3.86 15.63 -9.11
C VAL A 313 -2.40 15.24 -8.83
N ALA A 314 -1.90 14.17 -9.45
CA ALA A 314 -0.52 13.73 -9.29
C ALA A 314 0.47 14.77 -9.85
N SER A 315 1.67 14.83 -9.26
CA SER A 315 2.74 15.69 -9.78
C SER A 315 3.21 15.22 -11.17
N ASP A 316 3.86 16.09 -11.94
CA ASP A 316 4.40 15.71 -13.26
C ASP A 316 5.36 14.50 -13.17
N MET A 317 6.21 14.45 -12.14
CA MET A 317 7.12 13.31 -11.91
C MET A 317 6.36 11.99 -11.66
N GLN A 318 5.26 12.06 -10.89
CA GLN A 318 4.40 10.91 -10.65
C GLN A 318 3.64 10.51 -11.91
N MET A 319 3.21 11.49 -12.70
CA MET A 319 2.54 11.27 -13.98
C MET A 319 3.48 10.57 -14.96
N ASP A 320 4.73 11.01 -15.10
CA ASP A 320 5.72 10.38 -15.97
C ASP A 320 5.93 8.91 -15.59
N THR A 321 6.00 8.61 -14.30
CA THR A 321 6.09 7.22 -13.81
C THR A 321 4.85 6.40 -14.21
N VAL A 322 3.65 7.00 -14.14
CA VAL A 322 2.40 6.34 -14.57
C VAL A 322 2.38 6.11 -16.08
N LEU A 323 2.85 7.07 -16.87
CA LEU A 323 2.96 6.93 -18.32
C LEU A 323 3.97 5.85 -18.71
N ASP A 324 5.07 5.71 -17.98
CA ASP A 324 6.04 4.62 -18.16
C ASP A 324 5.40 3.26 -17.86
N MET A 325 4.63 3.15 -16.77
CA MET A 325 3.87 1.93 -16.46
C MET A 325 2.88 1.59 -17.58
N LEU A 326 2.15 2.59 -18.09
CA LEU A 326 1.20 2.43 -19.19
C LEU A 326 1.90 1.98 -20.48
N SER A 327 3.08 2.54 -20.76
CA SER A 327 3.87 2.14 -21.92
C SER A 327 4.34 0.68 -21.83
N GLN A 328 4.75 0.23 -20.64
CA GLN A 328 5.08 -1.18 -20.39
C GLN A 328 3.87 -2.11 -20.58
N GLU A 329 2.65 -1.61 -20.42
CA GLU A 329 1.41 -2.34 -20.69
C GLU A 329 0.99 -2.27 -22.18
N GLY A 330 1.83 -1.72 -23.06
CA GLY A 330 1.64 -1.72 -24.51
C GLY A 330 1.10 -0.42 -25.11
N LEU A 331 0.92 0.63 -24.30
CA LEU A 331 0.48 1.93 -24.80
C LEU A 331 1.62 2.65 -25.55
N ARG A 332 1.27 3.15 -26.73
CA ARG A 332 2.12 3.99 -27.58
C ARG A 332 2.03 5.44 -27.11
N TRP A 333 2.99 6.23 -27.59
CA TRP A 333 3.11 7.65 -27.28
C TRP A 333 1.79 8.44 -27.42
N LEU A 334 1.06 8.27 -28.53
CA LEU A 334 -0.20 8.99 -28.76
C LEU A 334 -1.28 8.62 -27.74
N GLU A 335 -1.33 7.36 -27.33
CA GLU A 335 -2.33 6.86 -26.38
C GLU A 335 -1.98 7.33 -24.97
N CYS A 336 -0.69 7.29 -24.58
CA CYS A 336 -0.20 7.89 -23.34
C CYS A 336 -0.47 9.41 -23.29
N LYS A 337 -0.27 10.12 -24.40
CA LYS A 337 -0.57 11.55 -24.53
C LYS A 337 -2.07 11.81 -24.32
N ALA A 338 -2.95 11.02 -24.93
CA ALA A 338 -4.40 11.14 -24.75
C ALA A 338 -4.81 10.92 -23.29
N VAL A 339 -4.23 9.93 -22.61
CA VAL A 339 -4.47 9.70 -21.17
C VAL A 339 -4.05 10.92 -20.34
N ARG A 340 -2.84 11.46 -20.58
CA ARG A 340 -2.35 12.65 -19.85
C ARG A 340 -3.28 13.85 -20.06
N GLU A 341 -3.67 14.13 -21.29
CA GLU A 341 -4.58 15.23 -21.61
C GLU A 341 -5.97 15.03 -20.98
N GLY A 342 -6.49 13.80 -20.99
CA GLY A 342 -7.73 13.44 -20.31
C GLY A 342 -7.66 13.67 -18.80
N LEU A 343 -6.58 13.26 -18.15
CA LEU A 343 -6.36 13.49 -16.72
C LEU A 343 -6.27 14.99 -16.40
N VAL A 344 -5.56 15.78 -17.21
CA VAL A 344 -5.48 17.25 -17.03
C VAL A 344 -6.86 17.92 -17.19
N LYS A 345 -7.68 17.48 -18.16
CA LYS A 345 -9.05 17.97 -18.32
C LYS A 345 -9.90 17.62 -17.10
N ARG A 346 -9.77 16.40 -16.59
CA ARG A 346 -10.45 15.94 -15.37
C ARG A 346 -10.09 16.79 -14.16
N THR A 347 -8.81 17.11 -13.94
CA THR A 347 -8.36 18.00 -12.85
C THR A 347 -9.06 19.36 -12.90
N ARG A 348 -9.24 19.92 -14.10
CA ARG A 348 -9.93 21.21 -14.29
C ARG A 348 -11.40 21.13 -13.93
N LYS A 349 -12.08 20.01 -14.23
CA LYS A 349 -13.48 19.79 -13.85
C LYS A 349 -13.63 19.63 -12.33
N VAL A 350 -12.80 18.78 -11.71
CA VAL A 350 -12.83 18.56 -10.26
C VAL A 350 -12.58 19.88 -9.49
N LYS A 351 -11.68 20.74 -9.99
CA LYS A 351 -11.44 22.07 -9.41
C LYS A 351 -12.56 23.08 -9.63
N ALA A 352 -13.44 22.87 -10.61
CA ALA A 352 -14.57 23.74 -10.87
C ALA A 352 -15.83 23.34 -10.07
N GLU A 353 -15.88 22.08 -9.60
CA GLU A 353 -16.98 21.51 -8.82
C GLU A 353 -16.72 21.52 -7.30
N ALA A 354 -15.48 21.78 -6.88
CA ALA A 354 -15.06 21.98 -5.48
C ALA A 354 -15.04 23.47 -5.12
#